data_AF-A0A9X3BI15-F1
#
_entry.id   AF-A0A9X3BI15-F1
#
_cell.length_a   1.000
_cell.length_b   1.000
_cell.length_c   1.000
_cell.angle_alpha   90.00
_cell.angle_beta   90.00
_cell.angle_gamma   90.00
#
_symmetry.space_group_name_H-M   'P 1'
#
loop_
_entity.id
_entity.type
_entity.pdbx_description
1 polymer ?
#
loop_
_entity_poly.entity_id
_entity_poly.type
_entity_poly.pdbx_seq_one_letter_code
_entity_poly.pdbx_strand_id
1 'polypeptide(L)'
;KSVSFVGSTPIAQYVYATGTAAGKRVQALGGAKNHAVILPDADLDLAADAMVNAGFGSAGERCMAISAAVAVGPIADDLVAKIAERAATITTGDGTKNSDMGPLVTAAHRDKVASYIDAG
;
A
#
# COMPACT_ATOMS: atom_id res chain seq x y z
N LYS A 1 -28.63 9.47 -13.14
CA LYS A 1 -27.95 8.24 -12.65
C LYS A 1 -26.45 8.49 -12.60
N SER A 2 -25.73 7.94 -11.62
CA SER A 2 -24.27 8.11 -11.45
C SER A 2 -23.58 6.77 -11.26
N VAL A 3 -22.27 6.73 -11.51
CA VAL A 3 -21.43 5.54 -11.33
C VAL A 3 -20.29 5.89 -10.36
N SER A 4 -20.05 5.02 -9.39
CA SER A 4 -18.87 5.06 -8.52
C SER A 4 -18.11 3.75 -8.67
N PHE A 5 -16.79 3.84 -8.85
CA PHE A 5 -15.90 2.69 -9.03
C PHE A 5 -14.59 2.90 -8.27
N VAL A 6 -14.09 1.83 -7.67
CA VAL A 6 -12.76 1.74 -7.06
C VAL A 6 -12.09 0.45 -7.52
N GLY A 7 -10.87 0.55 -8.06
CA GLY A 7 -10.15 -0.62 -8.55
C GLY A 7 -8.86 -0.25 -9.27
N SER A 8 -8.40 -1.10 -10.19
CA SER A 8 -7.17 -0.83 -10.94
C SER A 8 -7.34 0.34 -11.91
N THR A 9 -6.25 1.09 -12.13
CA THR A 9 -6.25 2.27 -13.02
C THR A 9 -6.78 1.99 -14.43
N PRO A 10 -6.41 0.88 -15.11
CA PRO A 10 -6.94 0.58 -16.44
C PRO A 10 -8.47 0.41 -16.45
N ILE A 11 -9.02 -0.22 -15.41
CA ILE A 11 -10.47 -0.42 -15.30
C ILE A 11 -11.17 0.88 -14.88
N ALA A 12 -10.57 1.68 -14.00
CA ALA A 12 -11.09 2.99 -13.64
C ALA A 12 -11.22 3.90 -14.89
N GLN A 13 -10.20 3.91 -15.75
CA GLN A 13 -10.23 4.63 -17.03
C GLN A 13 -11.34 4.12 -17.95
N TYR A 14 -11.47 2.79 -18.10
CA TYR A 14 -12.54 2.18 -18.89
C TYR A 14 -13.94 2.58 -18.39
N VAL A 15 -14.19 2.50 -17.08
CA VAL A 15 -15.47 2.86 -16.46
C VAL A 15 -15.75 4.35 -16.63
N TYR A 16 -14.74 5.20 -16.43
CA TYR A 16 -14.86 6.64 -16.59
C TYR A 16 -15.24 7.02 -18.02
N ALA A 17 -14.48 6.55 -19.01
CA ALA A 17 -14.71 6.85 -20.43
C ALA A 17 -16.09 6.37 -20.88
N THR A 18 -16.44 5.12 -20.55
CA THR A 18 -17.73 4.52 -20.94
C THR A 18 -18.91 5.23 -20.27
N GLY A 19 -18.81 5.52 -18.97
CA GLY A 19 -19.90 6.14 -18.22
C GLY A 19 -20.16 7.59 -18.64
N THR A 20 -19.10 8.36 -18.89
CA THR A 20 -19.20 9.76 -19.32
C THR A 20 -19.69 9.88 -20.78
N ALA A 21 -19.26 9.00 -21.68
CA ALA A 21 -19.79 8.92 -23.05
C ALA A 21 -21.31 8.65 -23.08
N ALA A 22 -21.84 7.94 -22.08
CA ALA A 22 -23.27 7.70 -21.90
C ALA A 22 -24.00 8.83 -21.13
N GLY A 23 -23.36 10.00 -20.92
CA GLY A 23 -23.94 11.15 -20.24
C GLY A 23 -24.12 11.00 -18.72
N LYS A 24 -23.43 10.04 -18.08
CA LYS A 24 -23.51 9.83 -16.63
C LYS A 24 -22.43 10.62 -15.88
N ARG A 25 -22.73 11.03 -14.65
CA ARG A 25 -21.71 11.47 -13.69
C ARG A 25 -20.93 10.25 -13.20
N VAL A 26 -19.60 10.31 -13.23
CA VAL A 26 -18.73 9.20 -12.84
C VAL A 26 -17.65 9.64 -11.86
N GLN A 27 -17.50 8.90 -10.77
CA GLN A 27 -16.31 8.90 -9.92
C GLN A 27 -15.61 7.54 -10.09
N ALA A 28 -14.36 7.54 -10.53
CA ALA A 28 -13.57 6.34 -10.72
C ALA A 28 -12.20 6.53 -10.07
N LEU A 29 -11.91 5.74 -9.03
CA LEU A 29 -10.67 5.80 -8.25
C LEU A 29 -9.78 4.62 -8.65
N GLY A 30 -8.62 4.95 -9.24
CA GLY A 30 -7.62 3.97 -9.68
C GLY A 30 -6.62 3.59 -8.58
N GLY A 31 -5.52 2.95 -9.00
CA GLY A 31 -4.40 2.65 -8.11
C GLY A 31 -3.63 3.90 -7.70
N ALA A 32 -2.94 3.84 -6.56
CA ALA A 32 -2.14 4.93 -6.01
C ALA A 32 -0.76 4.43 -5.57
N LYS A 33 0.20 5.35 -5.45
CA LYS A 33 1.51 5.15 -4.83
C LYS A 33 1.66 6.21 -3.75
N ASN A 34 1.12 5.95 -2.56
CA ASN A 34 1.12 6.94 -1.49
C ASN A 34 2.51 7.03 -0.84
N HIS A 35 2.88 8.26 -0.48
CA HIS A 35 4.17 8.58 0.11
C HIS A 35 3.98 9.08 1.56
N ALA A 36 4.88 8.69 2.45
CA ALA A 36 5.09 9.38 3.72
C ALA A 36 6.39 10.16 3.62
N VAL A 37 6.35 11.44 3.96
CA VAL A 37 7.55 12.28 4.07
C VAL A 37 7.89 12.42 5.54
N ILE A 38 9.06 11.93 5.94
CA ILE A 38 9.52 11.90 7.32
C ILE A 38 10.63 12.94 7.47
N LEU A 39 10.40 13.94 8.33
CA LEU A 39 11.32 15.05 8.57
C LEU A 39 12.39 14.69 9.62
N PRO A 40 13.54 15.38 9.65
CA PRO A 40 14.65 15.06 10.56
C PRO A 40 14.30 15.16 12.05
N ASP A 41 13.27 15.92 12.40
CA ASP A 41 12.77 16.14 13.76
C ASP A 41 11.61 15.22 14.15
N ALA A 42 11.22 14.29 13.27
CA ALA A 42 10.20 13.31 13.57
C ALA A 42 10.69 12.30 14.62
N ASP A 43 9.77 11.84 15.47
CA ASP A 43 10.00 10.66 16.30
C ASP A 43 10.13 9.43 15.39
N LEU A 44 11.35 8.90 15.29
CA LEU A 44 11.65 7.78 14.38
C LEU A 44 11.06 6.46 14.84
N ASP A 45 10.80 6.28 16.14
CA ASP A 45 10.16 5.07 16.64
C ASP A 45 8.67 5.06 16.28
N LEU A 46 8.00 6.19 16.49
CA LEU A 46 6.61 6.36 16.05
C LEU A 46 6.49 6.28 14.52
N ALA A 47 7.42 6.90 13.79
CA ALA A 47 7.43 6.85 12.33
C ALA A 47 7.61 5.41 11.82
N ALA A 48 8.52 4.64 12.42
CA ALA A 48 8.73 3.24 12.05
C ALA A 48 7.50 2.36 12.32
N ASP A 49 6.85 2.52 13.49
CA ASP A 49 5.60 1.82 13.82
C ASP A 49 4.49 2.14 12.80
N ALA A 50 4.32 3.43 12.47
CA ALA A 50 3.33 3.88 11.50
C ALA A 50 3.62 3.32 10.09
N MET A 51 4.89 3.28 9.67
CA MET A 51 5.30 2.74 8.37
C MET A 51 5.05 1.23 8.27
N VAL A 52 5.32 0.47 9.33
CA VAL A 52 5.03 -0.97 9.38
C VAL A 52 3.52 -1.21 9.29
N ASN A 53 2.71 -0.48 10.06
CA ASN A 53 1.26 -0.61 9.98
C ASN A 53 0.72 -0.24 8.59
N ALA A 54 1.23 0.84 7.99
CA ALA A 54 0.80 1.33 6.69
C ALA A 54 1.20 0.41 5.53
N GLY A 55 2.37 -0.24 5.62
CA GLY A 55 2.90 -1.13 4.60
C GLY A 55 2.36 -2.55 4.67
N PHE A 56 2.24 -3.11 5.87
CA PHE A 56 1.89 -4.53 6.08
C PHE A 56 0.46 -4.77 6.55
N GLY A 57 -0.25 -3.74 7.01
CA GLY A 57 -1.66 -3.84 7.37
C GLY A 57 -2.51 -4.32 6.19
N SER A 58 -3.34 -5.33 6.41
CA SER A 58 -4.09 -6.04 5.34
C SER A 58 -3.19 -6.55 4.21
N ALA A 59 -1.99 -7.05 4.57
CA ALA A 59 -0.97 -7.52 3.61
C ALA A 59 -0.54 -6.47 2.56
N GLY A 60 -0.72 -5.19 2.89
CA GLY A 60 -0.46 -4.08 1.96
C GLY A 60 -1.50 -3.91 0.85
N GLU A 61 -2.57 -4.72 0.82
CA GLU A 61 -3.65 -4.67 -0.17
C GLU A 61 -4.66 -3.52 0.13
N ARG A 62 -4.14 -2.32 0.42
CA ARG A 62 -4.93 -1.11 0.71
C ARG A 62 -4.57 -0.04 -0.31
N CYS A 63 -5.57 0.60 -0.92
CA CYS A 63 -5.34 1.73 -1.85
C CYS A 63 -4.66 2.93 -1.18
N MET A 64 -4.78 3.05 0.15
CA MET A 64 -4.12 4.06 0.98
C MET A 64 -2.87 3.53 1.69
N ALA A 65 -2.37 2.34 1.35
CA ALA A 65 -1.09 1.85 1.87
C ALA A 65 0.02 2.85 1.52
N ILE A 66 0.90 3.14 2.48
CA ILE A 66 2.10 3.93 2.20
C ILE A 66 3.14 2.97 1.64
N SER A 67 3.48 3.18 0.37
CA SER A 67 4.37 2.28 -0.39
C SER A 67 5.70 2.93 -0.75
N ALA A 68 5.93 4.16 -0.27
CA ALA A 68 7.17 4.89 -0.40
C ALA A 68 7.38 5.75 0.86
N ALA A 69 8.48 5.49 1.59
CA ALA A 69 8.97 6.37 2.64
C ALA A 69 9.98 7.34 2.04
N VAL A 70 9.83 8.63 2.32
CA VAL A 70 10.74 9.69 1.90
C VAL A 70 11.36 10.28 3.16
N ALA A 71 12.52 9.76 3.54
CA ALA A 71 13.31 10.28 4.65
C ALA A 71 14.06 11.55 4.21
N VAL A 72 13.90 12.64 4.97
CA VAL A 72 14.57 13.91 4.69
C VAL A 72 15.83 14.02 5.53
N GLY A 73 16.97 14.31 4.88
CA GLY A 73 18.23 14.52 5.57
C GLY A 73 18.86 13.22 6.08
N PRO A 74 19.60 13.24 7.20
CA PRO A 74 20.47 12.13 7.61
C PRO A 74 19.75 10.96 8.29
N ILE A 75 18.42 11.03 8.49
CA ILE A 75 17.65 10.02 9.26
C ILE A 75 17.37 8.72 8.50
N ALA A 76 17.78 8.62 7.23
CA ALA A 76 17.35 7.55 6.34
C ALA A 76 17.77 6.16 6.84
N ASP A 77 19.05 5.98 7.19
CA ASP A 77 19.57 4.69 7.63
C ASP A 77 18.95 4.25 8.97
N ASP A 78 18.81 5.19 9.90
CA ASP A 78 18.18 4.93 11.21
C ASP A 78 16.71 4.55 11.07
N LEU A 79 15.96 5.25 10.20
CA LEU A 79 14.56 4.93 9.93
C LEU A 79 14.43 3.54 9.27
N VAL A 80 15.27 3.23 8.29
CA VAL A 80 15.28 1.90 7.63
C VAL A 80 15.59 0.81 8.65
N ALA A 81 16.58 0.99 9.52
CA ALA A 81 16.93 0.01 10.54
C ALA A 81 15.76 -0.25 11.51
N LYS A 82 15.10 0.81 11.99
CA LYS A 82 13.94 0.72 12.88
C LYS A 82 12.74 0.04 12.24
N ILE A 83 12.47 0.32 10.95
CA ILE A 83 11.42 -0.34 10.18
C ILE A 83 11.75 -1.82 9.99
N ALA A 84 13.00 -2.15 9.62
CA ALA A 84 13.43 -3.53 9.41
C ALA A 84 13.32 -4.38 10.67
N GLU A 85 13.72 -3.83 11.83
CA GLU A 85 13.58 -4.48 13.13
C GLU A 85 12.12 -4.90 13.41
N ARG A 86 11.18 -3.98 13.23
CA ARG A 86 9.74 -4.22 13.44
C ARG A 86 9.12 -5.12 12.39
N ALA A 87 9.54 -4.97 11.12
CA ALA A 87 9.04 -5.81 10.03
C ALA A 87 9.44 -7.28 10.23
N ALA A 88 10.62 -7.54 10.79
CA ALA A 88 11.10 -8.90 11.08
C ALA A 88 10.29 -9.63 12.16
N THR A 89 9.53 -8.90 13.00
CA THR A 89 8.69 -9.51 14.04
C THR A 89 7.27 -9.84 13.56
N ILE A 90 6.91 -9.49 12.32
CA ILE A 90 5.57 -9.73 11.79
C ILE A 90 5.36 -11.23 11.59
N THR A 91 4.36 -11.77 12.28
CA THR A 91 3.95 -13.17 12.14
C THR A 91 2.95 -13.31 11.00
N THR A 92 3.37 -13.95 9.91
CA THR A 92 2.47 -14.28 8.79
C THR A 92 1.75 -15.60 9.01
N GLY A 93 0.48 -15.70 8.62
CA GLY A 93 -0.24 -16.97 8.75
C GLY A 93 -1.70 -16.91 8.32
N ASP A 94 -2.47 -17.91 8.76
CA ASP A 94 -3.92 -17.95 8.58
C ASP A 94 -4.57 -16.74 9.27
N GLY A 95 -5.30 -15.92 8.50
CA GLY A 95 -5.98 -14.72 8.98
C GLY A 95 -7.14 -14.98 9.95
N THR A 96 -7.54 -16.24 10.15
CA THR A 96 -8.50 -16.65 11.18
C THR A 96 -7.84 -17.05 12.51
N LYS A 97 -6.51 -16.99 12.59
CA LYS A 97 -5.68 -17.32 13.76
C LYS A 97 -4.98 -16.06 14.28
N ASN A 98 -4.09 -16.24 15.26
CA ASN A 98 -3.26 -15.18 15.81
C ASN A 98 -2.08 -14.88 14.88
N SER A 99 -2.36 -14.30 13.72
CA SER A 99 -1.36 -13.83 12.76
C SER A 99 -1.44 -12.30 12.66
N ASP A 100 -0.31 -11.62 12.55
CA ASP A 100 -0.24 -10.18 12.32
C ASP A 100 -0.62 -9.83 10.88
N MET A 101 -0.27 -10.70 9.92
CA MET A 101 -0.52 -10.52 8.49
C MET A 101 -1.02 -11.81 7.82
N GLY A 102 -2.18 -11.73 7.16
CA GLY A 102 -2.75 -12.81 6.36
C GLY A 102 -2.10 -12.97 4.98
N PRO A 103 -2.54 -13.96 4.18
CA PRO A 103 -2.06 -14.12 2.80
C PRO A 103 -2.63 -13.02 1.89
N LEU A 104 -1.98 -12.83 0.73
CA LEU A 104 -2.56 -12.07 -0.38
C LEU A 104 -3.79 -12.77 -0.96
N VAL A 105 -4.68 -11.99 -1.58
CA VAL A 105 -6.02 -12.47 -1.97
C VAL A 105 -6.04 -13.67 -2.93
N THR A 106 -5.05 -13.78 -3.82
CA THR A 106 -4.96 -14.87 -4.81
C THR A 106 -3.51 -15.21 -5.14
N ALA A 107 -3.27 -16.44 -5.61
CA ALA A 107 -1.96 -16.85 -6.11
C ALA A 107 -1.43 -15.95 -7.24
N ALA A 108 -2.30 -15.56 -8.18
CA ALA A 108 -1.94 -14.65 -9.27
C ALA A 108 -1.51 -13.27 -8.75
N HIS A 109 -2.17 -12.74 -7.70
CA HIS A 109 -1.74 -11.48 -7.08
C HIS A 109 -0.41 -11.65 -6.35
N ARG A 110 -0.22 -12.77 -5.63
CA ARG A 110 1.05 -13.11 -4.99
C ARG A 110 2.20 -13.17 -5.98
N ASP A 111 2.04 -13.88 -7.10
CA ASP A 111 3.06 -14.00 -8.13
C ASP A 111 3.40 -12.64 -8.75
N LYS A 112 2.39 -11.77 -8.94
CA LYS A 112 2.61 -10.40 -9.38
C LYS A 112 3.39 -9.56 -8.37
N VAL A 113 3.08 -9.65 -7.07
CA VAL A 113 3.85 -8.97 -6.03
C VAL A 113 5.30 -9.48 -6.00
N ALA A 114 5.50 -10.80 -6.08
CA ALA A 114 6.83 -11.39 -6.16
C ALA A 114 7.63 -10.88 -7.37
N SER A 115 6.99 -10.74 -8.53
CA SER A 115 7.66 -10.19 -9.72
C SER A 115 8.15 -8.74 -9.56
N TYR A 116 7.52 -7.94 -8.69
CA TYR A 116 8.02 -6.60 -8.39
C TYR A 116 9.24 -6.66 -7.47
N ILE A 117 9.27 -7.58 -6.51
CA ILE A 117 10.44 -7.79 -5.64
C ILE A 117 11.64 -8.25 -6.49
N ASP A 118 11.43 -9.14 -7.45
CA ASP A 118 12.47 -9.62 -8.37
C ASP A 118 13.00 -8.51 -9.29
N ALA A 119 12.20 -7.47 -9.53
CA ALA A 119 12.56 -6.33 -10.37
C ALA A 119 13.36 -5.23 -9.64
N GLY A 120 13.35 -5.22 -8.29
CA GLY A 120 14.01 -4.23 -7.43
C GLY A 120 13.09 -3.14 -6.90
#